data_AF-A0A6A6TA68-F1
#
_entry.id   AF-A0A6A6TA68-F1
#
_cell.length_a   1.000
_cell.length_b   1.000
_cell.length_c   1.000
_cell.angle_alpha   90.00
_cell.angle_beta   90.00
_cell.angle_gamma   90.00
#
_symmetry.space_group_name_H-M   'P 1'
#
loop_
_entity.id
_entity.type
_entity.pdbx_description
1 polymer ?
#
loop_
_entity_poly.entity_id
_entity_poly.type
_entity_poly.pdbx_seq_one_letter_code
_entity_poly.pdbx_strand_id
1 'polypeptide(L)'
;MPFPIRRLSLLTALLLMGLVQPFYPGTVKPAGSNYSRIVVVPKTKNENVDWISKELPGTEAAVYEIDDPSASRYRVPKSKGHEAMVYLSYIIDHYDDLPETIIFVHAHKATWHNNFLLNLDTPMMIKHLHDDRAMFPGHRPPLVLSQACCAQFAVSSERVRDNPKSVYEHLRNWLIKTPMEDKDSGRVFEYMWQYLFTRNAEFCPAMNSCYCDGYGICFGSAVKLDTAQEEKKDQAIFDEISERVQRLNRELNAEKDEAFRRGKEEANRAIERERASQYP
;
A
#
# COMPACT_ATOMS: atom_id res chain seq x y z
N MET A 1 -9.72 55.70 -4.00
CA MET A 1 -9.69 55.34 -5.44
C MET A 1 -10.05 53.86 -5.56
N PRO A 2 -11.06 53.47 -6.34
CA PRO A 2 -11.37 52.06 -6.56
C PRO A 2 -10.48 51.48 -7.67
N PHE A 3 -9.95 50.26 -7.47
CA PHE A 3 -9.24 49.53 -8.53
C PHE A 3 -10.24 49.01 -9.58
N PRO A 4 -9.92 49.04 -10.89
CA PRO A 4 -10.83 48.60 -11.93
C PRO A 4 -10.87 47.07 -12.00
N ILE A 5 -12.04 46.48 -11.76
CA ILE A 5 -12.30 45.06 -12.00
C ILE A 5 -12.28 44.84 -13.52
N ARG A 6 -11.17 44.34 -14.07
CA ARG A 6 -11.10 43.90 -15.47
C ARG A 6 -12.01 42.68 -15.64
N ARG A 7 -13.08 42.83 -16.43
CA ARG A 7 -13.86 41.68 -16.92
C ARG A 7 -12.94 40.79 -17.76
N LEU A 8 -12.80 39.51 -17.37
CA LEU A 8 -12.24 38.50 -18.27
C LEU A 8 -13.13 38.40 -19.52
N SER A 9 -12.54 38.25 -20.70
CA SER A 9 -13.30 37.99 -21.91
C SER A 9 -13.83 36.55 -21.92
N LEU A 10 -14.93 36.30 -22.63
CA LEU A 10 -15.42 34.92 -22.82
C LEU A 10 -14.34 34.01 -23.43
N LEU A 11 -13.48 34.51 -24.32
CA LEU A 11 -12.36 33.73 -24.85
C LEU A 11 -11.37 33.31 -23.76
N THR A 12 -11.00 34.21 -22.84
CA THR A 12 -10.12 33.84 -21.71
C THR A 12 -10.79 32.88 -20.73
N ALA A 13 -12.12 32.97 -20.53
CA ALA A 13 -12.86 32.00 -19.73
C ALA A 13 -12.91 30.62 -20.41
N LEU A 14 -13.19 30.56 -21.72
CA LEU A 14 -13.20 29.34 -22.52
C LEU A 14 -11.81 28.67 -22.59
N LEU A 15 -10.74 29.44 -22.76
CA LEU A 15 -9.36 28.95 -22.68
C LEU A 15 -9.03 28.37 -21.29
N LEU A 16 -9.53 28.96 -20.21
CA LEU A 16 -9.36 28.42 -18.86
C LEU A 16 -10.22 27.18 -18.59
N MET A 17 -11.39 27.07 -19.22
CA MET A 17 -12.24 25.87 -19.16
C MET A 17 -11.66 24.70 -19.96
N GLY A 18 -10.96 24.95 -21.08
CA GLY A 18 -10.32 23.91 -21.89
C GLY A 18 -9.04 23.30 -21.31
N LEU A 19 -8.50 23.84 -20.21
CA LEU A 19 -7.23 23.41 -19.60
C LEU A 19 -7.36 22.31 -18.52
N VAL A 20 -8.58 21.94 -18.16
CA VAL A 20 -8.84 20.82 -17.25
C VAL A 20 -9.76 19.87 -18.00
N GLN A 21 -9.23 18.76 -18.51
CA GLN A 21 -10.08 17.71 -19.07
C GLN A 21 -11.10 17.30 -18.00
N PRO A 22 -12.41 17.31 -18.31
CA PRO A 22 -13.42 16.85 -17.38
C PRO A 22 -13.11 15.42 -16.99
N PHE A 23 -13.38 15.11 -15.72
CA PHE A 23 -13.29 13.76 -15.24
C PHE A 23 -14.44 12.95 -15.83
N TYR A 24 -14.14 11.84 -16.50
CA TYR A 24 -15.15 10.88 -16.93
C TYR A 24 -15.12 9.61 -16.06
N PRO A 25 -16.28 9.16 -15.54
CA PRO A 25 -16.37 7.87 -14.87
C PRO A 25 -16.16 6.76 -15.90
N GLY A 26 -15.25 5.83 -15.60
CA GLY A 26 -14.98 4.69 -16.48
C GLY A 26 -16.18 3.73 -16.57
N THR A 27 -16.26 2.99 -17.67
CA THR A 27 -17.44 2.15 -17.97
C THR A 27 -17.28 0.75 -17.38
N VAL A 28 -18.10 0.43 -16.38
CA VAL A 28 -18.11 -0.86 -15.68
C VAL A 28 -18.75 -1.95 -16.57
N LYS A 29 -18.13 -3.13 -16.63
CA LYS A 29 -18.70 -4.31 -17.32
C LYS A 29 -19.94 -4.86 -16.58
N PRO A 30 -20.83 -5.62 -17.24
CA PRO A 30 -21.93 -6.32 -16.57
C PRO A 30 -21.45 -7.19 -15.39
N ALA A 31 -22.22 -7.24 -14.31
CA ALA A 31 -21.90 -8.01 -13.12
C ALA A 31 -21.59 -9.48 -13.46
N GLY A 32 -20.50 -10.02 -12.90
CA GLY A 32 -19.99 -11.36 -13.21
C GLY A 32 -19.06 -11.44 -14.43
N SER A 33 -18.75 -10.32 -15.09
CA SER A 33 -17.71 -10.27 -16.12
C SER A 33 -16.31 -10.34 -15.49
N ASN A 34 -15.41 -11.12 -16.10
CA ASN A 34 -13.99 -11.12 -15.72
C ASN A 34 -13.26 -9.88 -16.27
N TYR A 35 -12.31 -9.37 -15.49
CA TYR A 35 -11.34 -8.35 -15.91
C TYR A 35 -9.95 -8.96 -16.02
N SER A 36 -9.16 -8.55 -17.01
CA SER A 36 -7.72 -8.88 -17.02
C SER A 36 -7.00 -8.06 -15.95
N ARG A 37 -6.24 -8.74 -15.09
CA ARG A 37 -5.50 -8.14 -13.96
C ARG A 37 -4.02 -8.48 -14.06
N ILE A 38 -3.17 -7.52 -13.73
CA ILE A 38 -1.74 -7.76 -13.48
C ILE A 38 -1.32 -7.12 -12.15
N VAL A 39 -0.40 -7.77 -11.45
CA VAL A 39 0.25 -7.21 -10.25
C VAL A 39 1.66 -6.75 -10.64
N VAL A 40 1.94 -5.46 -10.51
CA VAL A 40 3.25 -4.86 -10.80
C VAL A 40 3.99 -4.68 -9.49
N VAL A 41 5.12 -5.37 -9.35
CA VAL A 41 5.87 -5.44 -8.08
C VAL A 41 7.31 -4.96 -8.27
N PRO A 42 7.71 -3.86 -7.63
CA PRO A 42 9.10 -3.48 -7.45
C PRO A 42 9.71 -4.34 -6.34
N LYS A 43 10.87 -4.96 -6.59
CA LYS A 43 11.64 -5.68 -5.57
C LYS A 43 13.13 -5.35 -5.66
N THR A 44 13.82 -5.57 -4.55
CA THR A 44 15.26 -5.78 -4.48
C THR A 44 15.58 -7.27 -4.51
N LYS A 45 16.84 -7.64 -4.72
CA LYS A 45 17.31 -9.03 -4.74
C LYS A 45 16.97 -9.82 -3.47
N ASN A 46 16.95 -9.15 -2.32
CA ASN A 46 16.74 -9.77 -1.02
C ASN A 46 15.25 -9.94 -0.62
N GLU A 47 14.31 -9.35 -1.36
CA GLU A 47 12.88 -9.44 -1.07
C GLU A 47 12.25 -10.69 -1.69
N ASN A 48 11.49 -11.45 -0.88
CA ASN A 48 10.77 -12.63 -1.35
C ASN A 48 9.36 -12.27 -1.84
N VAL A 49 9.08 -12.59 -3.11
CA VAL A 49 7.78 -12.37 -3.76
C VAL A 49 7.07 -13.67 -4.14
N ASP A 50 7.51 -14.82 -3.61
CA ASP A 50 6.92 -16.14 -3.93
C ASP A 50 5.45 -16.24 -3.48
N TRP A 51 5.01 -15.36 -2.58
CA TRP A 51 3.63 -15.29 -2.14
C TRP A 51 2.66 -15.07 -3.30
N ILE A 52 3.10 -14.39 -4.37
CA ILE A 52 2.26 -14.13 -5.56
C ILE A 52 1.84 -15.46 -6.20
N SER A 53 2.80 -16.34 -6.52
CA SER A 53 2.49 -17.62 -7.16
C SER A 53 1.84 -18.63 -6.20
N LYS A 54 2.16 -18.56 -4.91
CA LYS A 54 1.61 -19.45 -3.86
C LYS A 54 0.16 -19.10 -3.50
N GLU A 55 -0.22 -17.82 -3.49
CA GLU A 55 -1.51 -17.36 -2.95
C GLU A 55 -2.43 -16.67 -3.95
N LEU A 56 -1.91 -16.25 -5.11
CA LEU A 56 -2.69 -15.69 -6.21
C LEU A 56 -2.49 -16.54 -7.49
N PRO A 57 -2.72 -17.87 -7.45
CA PRO A 57 -2.48 -18.75 -8.60
C PRO A 57 -3.32 -18.29 -9.81
N GLY A 58 -2.68 -18.19 -10.97
CA GLY A 58 -3.31 -17.69 -12.21
C GLY A 58 -3.32 -16.16 -12.36
N THR A 59 -2.81 -15.40 -11.38
CA THR A 59 -2.61 -13.94 -11.53
C THR A 59 -1.30 -13.66 -12.24
N GLU A 60 -1.32 -12.83 -13.30
CA GLU A 60 -0.10 -12.38 -13.96
C GLU A 60 0.64 -11.37 -13.09
N ALA A 61 1.98 -11.41 -13.09
CA ALA A 61 2.81 -10.50 -12.33
C ALA A 61 4.01 -9.97 -13.12
N ALA A 62 4.18 -8.66 -13.11
CA ALA A 62 5.34 -7.96 -13.64
C ALA A 62 6.26 -7.58 -12.47
N VAL A 63 7.20 -8.47 -12.15
CA VAL A 63 8.17 -8.28 -11.06
C VAL A 63 9.43 -7.63 -11.61
N TYR A 64 9.77 -6.44 -11.11
CA TYR A 64 10.95 -5.67 -11.50
C TYR A 64 12.01 -5.74 -10.40
N GLU A 65 13.18 -6.31 -10.68
CA GLU A 65 14.33 -6.29 -9.78
C GLU A 65 15.15 -5.01 -10.01
N ILE A 66 15.11 -4.09 -9.04
CA ILE A 66 15.63 -2.71 -9.20
C ILE A 66 17.18 -2.67 -9.11
N ASP A 67 17.77 -3.63 -8.40
CA ASP A 67 19.20 -3.79 -8.13
C ASP A 67 19.90 -4.83 -9.02
N ASP A 68 19.18 -5.51 -9.93
CA ASP A 68 19.77 -6.40 -10.94
C ASP A 68 19.72 -5.81 -12.37
N PRO A 69 20.81 -5.19 -12.86
CA PRO A 69 20.88 -4.69 -14.23
C PRO A 69 20.96 -5.80 -15.30
N SER A 70 21.09 -7.08 -14.90
CA SER A 70 21.13 -8.23 -15.82
C SER A 70 19.76 -8.85 -16.10
N ALA A 71 18.70 -8.37 -15.45
CA ALA A 71 17.33 -8.83 -15.66
C ALA A 71 16.89 -8.73 -17.15
N SER A 72 16.58 -9.88 -17.74
CA SER A 72 16.26 -10.01 -19.17
C SER A 72 14.83 -9.58 -19.54
N ARG A 73 13.95 -9.45 -18.56
CA ARG A 73 12.55 -8.97 -18.67
C ARG A 73 12.23 -8.12 -17.44
N TYR A 74 11.32 -7.15 -17.57
CA TYR A 74 10.91 -6.23 -16.48
C TYR A 74 12.11 -5.53 -15.81
N ARG A 75 12.87 -4.78 -16.61
CA ARG A 75 14.01 -3.96 -16.17
C ARG A 75 13.64 -2.48 -16.09
N VAL A 76 14.26 -1.76 -15.16
CA VAL A 76 14.19 -0.28 -15.11
C VAL A 76 15.32 0.37 -15.91
N PRO A 77 15.15 1.60 -16.45
CA PRO A 77 16.22 2.31 -17.16
C PRO A 77 17.32 2.85 -16.23
N LYS A 78 17.01 3.02 -14.93
CA LYS A 78 17.92 3.48 -13.87
C LYS A 78 17.33 3.10 -12.52
N SER A 79 18.12 2.58 -11.59
CA SER A 79 17.71 2.53 -10.17
C SER A 79 17.62 3.96 -9.66
N LYS A 80 16.40 4.51 -9.57
CA LYS A 80 16.14 5.90 -9.15
C LYS A 80 14.71 6.08 -8.66
N GLY A 81 14.51 6.49 -7.42
CA GLY A 81 13.17 6.85 -6.92
C GLY A 81 12.26 5.67 -6.58
N HIS A 82 12.89 4.55 -6.20
CA HIS A 82 12.24 3.33 -5.71
C HIS A 82 11.12 2.83 -6.66
N GLU A 83 9.91 2.60 -6.14
CA GLU A 83 8.76 2.06 -6.85
C GLU A 83 8.32 2.93 -8.03
N ALA A 84 8.54 4.25 -7.94
CA ALA A 84 8.08 5.19 -8.95
C ALA A 84 8.69 4.92 -10.34
N MET A 85 9.95 4.49 -10.40
CA MET A 85 10.58 4.10 -11.67
C MET A 85 9.93 2.88 -12.29
N VAL A 86 9.60 1.88 -11.46
CA VAL A 86 8.97 0.63 -11.88
C VAL A 86 7.57 0.93 -12.42
N TYR A 87 6.76 1.69 -11.68
CA TYR A 87 5.39 2.02 -12.07
C TYR A 87 5.37 2.84 -13.36
N LEU A 88 6.21 3.87 -13.47
CA LEU A 88 6.35 4.66 -14.70
C LEU A 88 6.84 3.82 -15.88
N SER A 89 7.80 2.91 -15.66
CA SER A 89 8.33 2.10 -16.75
C SER A 89 7.33 1.07 -17.24
N TYR A 90 6.62 0.38 -16.35
CA TYR A 90 5.54 -0.51 -16.73
C TYR A 90 4.47 0.22 -17.56
N ILE A 91 4.01 1.41 -17.10
CA ILE A 91 3.00 2.19 -17.82
C ILE A 91 3.47 2.63 -19.21
N ILE A 92 4.73 3.05 -19.37
CA ILE A 92 5.24 3.53 -20.67
C ILE A 92 5.45 2.36 -21.64
N ASP A 93 6.09 1.30 -21.15
CA ASP A 93 6.53 0.18 -21.96
C ASP A 93 5.34 -0.68 -22.42
N HIS A 94 4.24 -0.72 -21.65
CA HIS A 94 2.98 -1.41 -21.98
C HIS A 94 1.79 -0.49 -22.33
N TYR A 95 2.01 0.82 -22.55
CA TYR A 95 0.92 1.82 -22.65
C TYR A 95 -0.21 1.43 -23.65
N ASP A 96 0.20 0.83 -24.76
CA ASP A 96 -0.66 0.51 -25.90
C ASP A 96 -1.39 -0.85 -25.72
N ASP A 97 -0.88 -1.73 -24.84
CA ASP A 97 -1.37 -3.09 -24.55
C ASP A 97 -1.75 -3.33 -23.06
N LEU A 98 -1.88 -2.28 -22.24
CA LEU A 98 -2.22 -2.40 -20.81
C LEU A 98 -3.47 -3.28 -20.55
N PRO A 99 -3.43 -4.17 -19.54
CA PRO A 99 -4.59 -4.95 -19.09
C PRO A 99 -5.65 -4.04 -18.45
N GLU A 100 -6.83 -4.59 -18.15
CA GLU A 100 -7.98 -3.78 -17.73
C GLU A 100 -7.79 -3.15 -16.34
N THR A 101 -7.26 -3.91 -15.38
CA THR A 101 -6.84 -3.43 -14.06
C THR A 101 -5.35 -3.67 -13.85
N ILE A 102 -4.61 -2.63 -13.47
CA ILE A 102 -3.19 -2.71 -13.07
C ILE A 102 -3.11 -2.45 -11.57
N ILE A 103 -2.51 -3.38 -10.83
CA ILE A 103 -2.39 -3.32 -9.37
C ILE A 103 -0.92 -3.07 -9.01
N PHE A 104 -0.64 -1.92 -8.42
CA PHE A 104 0.68 -1.50 -7.97
C PHE A 104 0.79 -1.72 -6.45
N VAL A 105 1.77 -2.51 -6.01
CA VAL A 105 2.00 -2.88 -4.60
C VAL A 105 3.49 -2.97 -4.29
N HIS A 106 3.86 -2.95 -3.00
CA HIS A 106 5.22 -3.29 -2.57
C HIS A 106 5.46 -4.81 -2.60
N ALA A 107 6.74 -5.23 -2.61
CA ALA A 107 7.11 -6.65 -2.58
C ALA A 107 6.72 -7.39 -1.29
N HIS A 108 6.56 -6.68 -0.16
CA HIS A 108 6.31 -7.29 1.14
C HIS A 108 4.89 -7.91 1.22
N LYS A 109 4.81 -9.19 1.58
CA LYS A 109 3.52 -9.88 1.84
C LYS A 109 2.76 -9.23 3.01
N ALA A 110 3.46 -9.01 4.12
CA ALA A 110 2.90 -8.45 5.34
C ALA A 110 3.80 -7.35 5.89
N THR A 111 3.22 -6.19 6.19
CA THR A 111 3.93 -5.00 6.65
C THR A 111 2.98 -4.02 7.34
N TRP A 112 3.51 -3.16 8.22
CA TRP A 112 2.75 -2.25 9.07
C TRP A 112 1.86 -1.23 8.32
N HIS A 113 2.17 -0.95 7.05
CA HIS A 113 1.42 -0.03 6.19
C HIS A 113 0.39 -0.72 5.28
N ASN A 114 0.25 -2.05 5.38
CA ASN A 114 -0.85 -2.75 4.73
C ASN A 114 -2.18 -2.54 5.50
N ASN A 115 -3.28 -3.02 4.92
CA ASN A 115 -4.59 -2.82 5.50
C ASN A 115 -4.82 -3.69 6.76
N PHE A 116 -4.91 -3.06 7.93
CA PHE A 116 -5.06 -3.75 9.22
C PHE A 116 -6.31 -4.64 9.30
N LEU A 117 -7.45 -4.19 8.74
CA LEU A 117 -8.66 -5.00 8.71
C LEU A 117 -8.54 -6.23 7.79
N LEU A 118 -7.67 -6.16 6.78
CA LEU A 118 -7.27 -7.28 5.91
C LEU A 118 -5.97 -7.97 6.39
N ASN A 119 -5.77 -8.04 7.70
CA ASN A 119 -4.67 -8.74 8.38
C ASN A 119 -3.25 -8.25 8.03
N LEU A 120 -3.12 -7.00 7.57
CA LEU A 120 -1.87 -6.44 7.04
C LEU A 120 -1.33 -7.25 5.84
N ASP A 121 -2.18 -7.99 5.12
CA ASP A 121 -1.76 -8.99 4.13
C ASP A 121 -2.09 -8.55 2.69
N THR A 122 -1.05 -8.40 1.86
CA THR A 122 -1.16 -7.97 0.45
C THR A 122 -1.99 -8.95 -0.40
N PRO A 123 -1.82 -10.29 -0.31
CA PRO A 123 -2.75 -11.24 -0.95
C PRO A 123 -4.22 -11.03 -0.58
N MET A 124 -4.54 -10.83 0.70
CA MET A 124 -5.91 -10.56 1.15
C MET A 124 -6.47 -9.26 0.57
N MET A 125 -5.67 -8.20 0.50
CA MET A 125 -6.03 -6.94 -0.18
C MET A 125 -6.37 -7.17 -1.65
N ILE A 126 -5.57 -7.95 -2.38
CA ILE A 126 -5.78 -8.22 -3.81
C ILE A 126 -7.00 -9.15 -4.04
N LYS A 127 -7.19 -10.17 -3.19
CA LYS A 127 -8.32 -11.11 -3.28
C LYS A 127 -9.68 -10.44 -3.09
N HIS A 128 -9.76 -9.41 -2.24
CA HIS A 128 -11.01 -8.68 -1.97
C HIS A 128 -11.22 -7.48 -2.90
N LEU A 129 -10.22 -7.12 -3.72
CA LEU A 129 -10.33 -5.96 -4.62
C LEU A 129 -11.44 -6.17 -5.67
N HIS A 130 -12.41 -5.25 -5.67
CA HIS A 130 -13.49 -5.17 -6.65
C HIS A 130 -13.08 -4.29 -7.84
N ASP A 131 -13.07 -4.84 -9.07
CA ASP A 131 -12.81 -4.05 -10.29
C ASP A 131 -14.01 -3.20 -10.72
N ASP A 132 -15.22 -3.57 -10.27
CA ASP A 132 -16.49 -3.05 -10.78
C ASP A 132 -16.91 -1.71 -10.15
N ARG A 133 -16.09 -1.11 -9.28
CA ARG A 133 -16.42 0.10 -8.53
C ARG A 133 -15.33 1.15 -8.63
N ALA A 134 -15.59 2.18 -9.43
CA ALA A 134 -14.65 3.27 -9.67
C ALA A 134 -15.01 4.54 -8.87
N MET A 135 -13.99 5.24 -8.34
CA MET A 135 -14.12 6.36 -7.37
C MET A 135 -13.74 7.74 -7.97
N PHE A 136 -14.53 8.78 -7.68
CA PHE A 136 -14.70 10.02 -8.49
C PHE A 136 -14.85 11.29 -7.58
N PRO A 137 -14.84 12.57 -8.05
CA PRO A 137 -14.05 13.24 -9.11
C PRO A 137 -13.57 14.72 -8.83
N GLY A 138 -12.44 15.15 -9.43
CA GLY A 138 -12.17 16.52 -9.98
C GLY A 138 -11.94 17.79 -9.12
N HIS A 139 -10.77 18.46 -9.28
CA HIS A 139 -10.50 19.91 -9.53
C HIS A 139 -8.97 20.26 -9.48
N ARG A 140 -8.59 21.52 -9.78
CA ARG A 140 -7.20 22.03 -9.92
C ARG A 140 -6.31 21.85 -8.65
N PRO A 141 -4.96 21.87 -8.77
CA PRO A 141 -4.07 21.40 -7.70
C PRO A 141 -4.07 22.32 -6.46
N PRO A 142 -4.21 21.78 -5.23
CA PRO A 142 -4.27 22.49 -3.97
C PRO A 142 -2.94 22.46 -3.20
N LEU A 143 -2.97 23.03 -2.00
CA LEU A 143 -1.84 23.17 -1.07
C LEU A 143 -1.66 21.97 -0.11
N VAL A 144 -2.56 20.98 -0.16
CA VAL A 144 -2.62 19.84 0.77
C VAL A 144 -2.90 18.56 0.00
N LEU A 145 -2.28 17.44 0.40
CA LEU A 145 -2.51 16.11 -0.16
C LEU A 145 -2.95 15.18 0.96
N SER A 146 -4.08 14.49 0.76
CA SER A 146 -4.63 13.52 1.71
C SER A 146 -4.77 12.16 1.01
N GLN A 147 -3.79 11.28 1.24
CA GLN A 147 -3.59 10.03 0.51
C GLN A 147 -3.04 8.97 1.48
N ALA A 148 -3.48 7.71 1.35
CA ALA A 148 -3.00 6.60 2.16
C ALA A 148 -1.56 6.23 1.78
N CYS A 149 -0.61 6.42 2.71
CA CYS A 149 0.83 6.31 2.46
C CYS A 149 1.25 5.01 1.76
N CYS A 150 2.47 5.02 1.17
CA CYS A 150 3.13 3.85 0.60
C CYS A 150 2.62 3.42 -0.81
N ALA A 151 2.03 4.32 -1.60
CA ALA A 151 1.84 4.14 -3.06
C ALA A 151 1.21 2.81 -3.56
N GLN A 152 0.42 2.12 -2.74
CA GLN A 152 -0.26 0.88 -3.13
C GLN A 152 -1.67 1.20 -3.63
N PHE A 153 -1.97 0.91 -4.89
CA PHE A 153 -3.26 1.21 -5.50
C PHE A 153 -3.53 0.34 -6.73
N ALA A 154 -4.81 0.20 -7.07
CA ALA A 154 -5.25 -0.33 -8.36
C ALA A 154 -5.77 0.80 -9.23
N VAL A 155 -5.54 0.71 -10.55
CA VAL A 155 -6.02 1.68 -11.53
C VAL A 155 -6.43 0.97 -12.82
N SER A 156 -7.52 1.42 -13.45
CA SER A 156 -7.94 0.88 -14.74
C SER A 156 -7.08 1.42 -15.88
N SER A 157 -6.87 0.65 -16.94
CA SER A 157 -6.11 1.17 -18.09
C SER A 157 -6.83 2.26 -18.87
N GLU A 158 -8.16 2.37 -18.77
CA GLU A 158 -8.91 3.57 -19.19
C GLU A 158 -8.37 4.80 -18.46
N ARG A 159 -8.27 4.76 -17.12
CA ARG A 159 -7.76 5.89 -16.33
C ARG A 159 -6.26 6.14 -16.50
N VAL A 160 -5.47 5.13 -16.86
CA VAL A 160 -4.09 5.37 -17.27
C VAL A 160 -4.05 6.16 -18.58
N ARG A 161 -4.88 5.79 -19.57
CA ARG A 161 -4.95 6.42 -20.90
C ARG A 161 -5.62 7.81 -20.92
N ASP A 162 -6.34 8.21 -19.86
CA ASP A 162 -6.75 9.61 -19.62
C ASP A 162 -5.55 10.59 -19.54
N ASN A 163 -4.34 10.08 -19.31
CA ASN A 163 -3.09 10.81 -19.49
C ASN A 163 -2.41 10.29 -20.76
N PRO A 164 -2.05 11.13 -21.76
CA PRO A 164 -1.31 10.66 -22.92
C PRO A 164 0.09 10.16 -22.50
N LYS A 165 0.60 9.14 -23.20
CA LYS A 165 1.91 8.47 -22.96
C LYS A 165 3.06 9.43 -22.66
N SER A 166 3.11 10.57 -23.37
CA SER A 166 4.11 11.62 -23.21
C SER A 166 4.15 12.27 -21.82
N VAL A 167 3.05 12.24 -21.04
CA VAL A 167 3.03 12.67 -19.63
C VAL A 167 3.85 11.72 -18.77
N TYR A 168 3.66 10.41 -18.92
CA TYR A 168 4.44 9.41 -18.18
C TYR A 168 5.92 9.45 -18.59
N GLU A 169 6.22 9.60 -19.88
CA GLU A 169 7.58 9.79 -20.37
C GLU A 169 8.23 11.06 -19.81
N HIS A 170 7.49 12.16 -19.72
CA HIS A 170 7.96 13.40 -19.09
C HIS A 170 8.25 13.19 -17.59
N LEU A 171 7.35 12.53 -16.86
CA LEU A 171 7.53 12.20 -15.44
C LEU A 171 8.73 11.28 -15.19
N ARG A 172 8.93 10.24 -16.02
CA ARG A 172 10.10 9.35 -15.95
C ARG A 172 11.39 10.12 -16.25
N ASN A 173 11.36 11.00 -17.25
CA ASN A 173 12.50 11.87 -17.58
C ASN A 173 12.82 12.86 -16.46
N TRP A 174 11.82 13.43 -15.77
CA TRP A 174 12.03 14.26 -14.59
C TRP A 174 12.67 13.46 -13.45
N LEU A 175 12.15 12.26 -13.15
CA LEU A 175 12.65 11.39 -12.09
C LEU A 175 14.11 10.96 -12.31
N ILE A 176 14.51 10.71 -13.56
CA ILE A 176 15.89 10.37 -13.92
C ILE A 176 16.86 11.56 -13.73
N LYS A 177 16.39 12.77 -14.01
CA LYS A 177 17.19 14.01 -14.13
C LYS A 177 17.19 14.89 -12.87
N THR A 178 16.22 14.74 -11.98
CA THR A 178 16.14 15.54 -10.75
C THR A 178 17.37 15.33 -9.85
N PRO A 179 17.93 16.40 -9.24
CA PRO A 179 19.06 16.28 -8.32
C PRO A 179 18.64 15.81 -6.91
N MET A 180 17.33 15.69 -6.64
CA MET A 180 16.81 15.15 -5.37
C MET A 180 17.31 13.73 -5.12
N GLU A 181 17.44 13.32 -3.85
CA GLU A 181 17.78 11.94 -3.50
C GLU A 181 16.64 10.96 -3.86
N ASP A 182 16.96 9.67 -3.91
CA ASP A 182 16.04 8.60 -4.31
C ASP A 182 14.81 8.53 -3.41
N LYS A 183 15.02 8.60 -2.10
CA LYS A 183 13.95 8.62 -1.10
C LYS A 183 13.00 9.81 -1.30
N ASP A 184 13.54 11.01 -1.48
CA ASP A 184 12.71 12.23 -1.59
C ASP A 184 11.98 12.29 -2.93
N SER A 185 12.64 11.90 -4.02
CA SER A 185 12.01 11.86 -5.35
C SER A 185 10.98 10.73 -5.48
N GLY A 186 11.20 9.57 -4.84
CA GLY A 186 10.19 8.53 -4.68
C GLY A 186 8.98 9.02 -3.87
N ARG A 187 9.22 9.71 -2.74
CA ARG A 187 8.19 10.27 -1.87
C ARG A 187 7.30 11.29 -2.57
N VAL A 188 7.85 12.09 -3.49
CA VAL A 188 7.05 12.99 -4.36
C VAL A 188 6.05 12.18 -5.19
N PHE A 189 6.48 11.06 -5.78
CA PHE A 189 5.57 10.19 -6.54
C PHE A 189 4.53 9.50 -5.68
N GLU A 190 4.88 9.03 -4.46
CA GLU A 190 3.92 8.39 -3.54
C GLU A 190 2.64 9.23 -3.39
N TYR A 191 2.77 10.54 -3.15
CA TYR A 191 1.63 11.45 -3.00
C TYR A 191 1.04 11.94 -4.34
N MET A 192 1.81 11.91 -5.44
CA MET A 192 1.33 12.39 -6.74
C MET A 192 0.44 11.37 -7.50
N TRP A 193 0.53 10.07 -7.22
CA TRP A 193 -0.22 9.04 -7.96
C TRP A 193 -1.73 9.29 -7.96
N GLN A 194 -2.32 9.58 -6.79
CA GLN A 194 -3.73 9.93 -6.68
C GLN A 194 -4.08 11.10 -7.61
N TYR A 195 -3.32 12.19 -7.57
CA TYR A 195 -3.61 13.38 -8.38
C TYR A 195 -3.47 13.09 -9.89
N LEU A 196 -2.48 12.28 -10.28
CA LEU A 196 -2.27 11.86 -11.67
C LEU A 196 -3.48 11.08 -12.23
N PHE A 197 -4.08 10.20 -11.43
CA PHE A 197 -5.19 9.31 -11.84
C PHE A 197 -6.59 9.78 -11.41
N THR A 198 -6.74 10.89 -10.71
CA THR A 198 -8.08 11.39 -10.32
C THR A 198 -8.32 12.84 -10.69
N ARG A 199 -7.27 13.61 -10.99
CA ARG A 199 -7.32 15.09 -11.04
C ARG A 199 -8.02 15.67 -9.80
N ASN A 200 -7.92 14.99 -8.66
CA ASN A 200 -8.39 15.43 -7.36
C ASN A 200 -7.28 15.16 -6.34
N ALA A 201 -7.00 16.14 -5.49
CA ALA A 201 -5.89 16.10 -4.55
C ALA A 201 -6.37 16.03 -3.08
N GLU A 202 -7.62 16.41 -2.81
CA GLU A 202 -8.29 16.10 -1.56
C GLU A 202 -9.49 15.19 -1.83
N PHE A 203 -9.31 13.91 -1.57
CA PHE A 203 -10.38 12.92 -1.64
C PHE A 203 -10.40 12.18 -0.30
N CYS A 204 -11.26 12.68 0.60
CA CYS A 204 -11.44 12.16 1.96
C CYS A 204 -12.84 11.51 2.13
N PRO A 205 -13.20 10.48 1.33
CA PRO A 205 -14.42 9.72 1.55
C PRO A 205 -14.39 9.05 2.94
N ALA A 206 -15.57 8.74 3.48
CA ALA A 206 -15.67 8.00 4.73
C ALA A 206 -15.03 6.60 4.55
N MET A 207 -14.12 6.21 5.46
CA MET A 207 -13.36 4.96 5.33
C MET A 207 -14.26 3.73 5.16
N ASN A 208 -15.41 3.69 5.84
CA ASN A 208 -16.36 2.59 5.74
C ASN A 208 -16.99 2.45 4.34
N SER A 209 -17.08 3.55 3.58
CA SER A 209 -17.47 3.52 2.17
C SER A 209 -16.34 2.96 1.31
N CYS A 210 -15.09 3.38 1.54
CA CYS A 210 -13.92 2.85 0.84
C CYS A 210 -13.78 1.32 0.99
N TYR A 211 -14.00 0.80 2.20
CA TYR A 211 -13.99 -0.65 2.44
C TYR A 211 -15.12 -1.37 1.69
N CYS A 212 -16.30 -0.76 1.63
CA CYS A 212 -17.45 -1.34 0.93
C CYS A 212 -17.26 -1.31 -0.60
N ASP A 213 -16.70 -0.21 -1.13
CA ASP A 213 -16.53 0.00 -2.57
C ASP A 213 -15.28 -0.70 -3.13
N GLY A 214 -14.12 -0.53 -2.49
CA GLY A 214 -12.87 -1.13 -2.96
C GLY A 214 -12.74 -2.61 -2.61
N TYR A 215 -13.25 -3.04 -1.45
CA TYR A 215 -13.04 -4.40 -0.93
C TYR A 215 -14.31 -5.22 -0.71
N GLY A 216 -15.51 -4.67 -1.00
CA GLY A 216 -16.79 -5.35 -0.75
C GLY A 216 -17.18 -5.47 0.73
N ILE A 217 -16.39 -4.91 1.66
CA ILE A 217 -16.57 -5.07 3.12
C ILE A 217 -17.36 -3.88 3.67
N CYS A 218 -18.68 -4.07 3.83
CA CYS A 218 -19.61 -2.99 4.13
C CYS A 218 -20.02 -2.96 5.62
N PHE A 219 -19.38 -2.10 6.41
CA PHE A 219 -19.68 -1.91 7.85
C PHE A 219 -20.98 -1.15 8.14
N GLY A 220 -21.57 -0.49 7.13
CA GLY A 220 -22.83 0.25 7.23
C GLY A 220 -22.74 1.66 7.87
N SER A 221 -21.74 1.93 8.72
CA SER A 221 -21.43 3.29 9.20
C SER A 221 -19.96 3.42 9.61
N ALA A 222 -19.48 4.66 9.76
CA ALA A 222 -18.14 4.94 10.31
C ALA A 222 -18.00 4.39 11.74
N VAL A 223 -18.97 4.65 12.63
CA VAL A 223 -18.97 4.13 14.01
C VAL A 223 -18.80 2.61 14.06
N LYS A 224 -19.48 1.86 13.17
CA LYS A 224 -19.33 0.39 13.11
C LYS A 224 -17.98 -0.07 12.59
N LEU A 225 -17.34 0.72 11.71
CA LEU A 225 -15.95 0.48 11.30
C LEU A 225 -15.01 0.74 12.48
N ASP A 226 -15.18 1.84 13.19
CA ASP A 226 -14.32 2.23 14.32
C ASP A 226 -14.37 1.17 15.43
N THR A 227 -15.58 0.72 15.83
CA THR A 227 -15.76 -0.38 16.78
C THR A 227 -15.10 -1.68 16.30
N ALA A 228 -15.28 -2.07 15.03
CA ALA A 228 -14.64 -3.27 14.49
C ALA A 228 -13.10 -3.17 14.41
N GLN A 229 -12.55 -1.94 14.28
CA GLN A 229 -11.11 -1.71 14.37
C GLN A 229 -10.59 -1.77 15.81
N GLU A 230 -11.37 -1.30 16.79
CA GLU A 230 -11.06 -1.41 18.22
C GLU A 230 -11.09 -2.87 18.67
N GLU A 231 -12.18 -3.60 18.43
CA GLU A 231 -12.32 -5.03 18.73
C GLU A 231 -11.15 -5.86 18.14
N LYS A 232 -10.74 -5.55 16.92
CA LYS A 232 -9.62 -6.24 16.26
C LYS A 232 -8.25 -5.89 16.87
N LYS A 233 -8.05 -4.65 17.36
CA LYS A 233 -6.83 -4.27 18.10
C LYS A 233 -6.78 -4.97 19.45
N ASP A 234 -7.89 -5.00 20.17
CA ASP A 234 -8.00 -5.65 21.48
C ASP A 234 -7.75 -7.17 21.35
N GLN A 235 -8.29 -7.80 20.31
CA GLN A 235 -8.00 -9.20 20.00
C GLN A 235 -6.49 -9.42 19.73
N ALA A 236 -5.85 -8.58 18.90
CA ALA A 236 -4.43 -8.71 18.61
C ALA A 236 -3.54 -8.52 19.86
N ILE A 237 -3.91 -7.59 20.74
CA ILE A 237 -3.24 -7.37 22.03
C ILE A 237 -3.44 -8.58 22.95
N PHE A 238 -4.65 -9.14 23.01
CA PHE A 238 -4.94 -10.33 23.80
C PHE A 238 -4.14 -11.55 23.33
N ASP A 239 -4.03 -11.74 22.01
CA ASP A 239 -3.25 -12.83 21.42
C ASP A 239 -1.75 -12.70 21.74
N GLU A 240 -1.16 -11.50 21.63
CA GLU A 240 0.24 -11.25 22.01
C GLU A 240 0.48 -11.53 23.52
N ILE A 241 -0.42 -11.07 24.38
CA ILE A 241 -0.36 -11.33 25.83
C ILE A 241 -0.48 -12.82 26.12
N SER A 242 -1.39 -13.53 25.44
CA SER A 242 -1.59 -14.98 25.58
C SER A 242 -0.32 -15.76 25.20
N GLU A 243 0.29 -15.47 24.06
CA GLU A 243 1.56 -16.08 23.64
C GLU A 243 2.69 -15.81 24.64
N ARG A 244 2.79 -14.56 25.13
CA ARG A 244 3.80 -14.16 26.12
C ARG A 244 3.61 -14.88 27.45
N VAL A 245 2.38 -15.01 27.94
CA VAL A 245 2.04 -15.76 29.16
C VAL A 245 2.35 -17.25 28.98
N GLN A 246 2.03 -17.84 27.83
CA GLN A 246 2.39 -19.24 27.55
C GLN A 246 3.90 -19.47 27.53
N ARG A 247 4.67 -18.54 26.95
CA ARG A 247 6.14 -18.60 26.95
C ARG A 247 6.70 -18.54 28.38
N LEU A 248 6.29 -17.53 29.15
CA LEU A 248 6.74 -17.36 30.54
C LEU A 248 6.36 -18.56 31.43
N ASN A 249 5.18 -19.17 31.22
CA ASN A 249 4.79 -20.38 31.95
C ASN A 249 5.64 -21.61 31.57
N ARG A 250 6.09 -21.73 30.31
CA ARG A 250 7.03 -22.79 29.89
C ARG A 250 8.41 -22.59 30.53
N GLU A 251 8.92 -21.37 30.50
CA GLU A 251 10.19 -20.98 31.12
C GLU A 251 10.17 -21.23 32.65
N LEU A 252 9.15 -20.72 33.34
CA LEU A 252 8.95 -20.93 34.78
C LEU A 252 8.83 -22.41 35.17
N ASN A 253 8.16 -23.24 34.36
CA ASN A 253 8.08 -24.67 34.63
C ASN A 253 9.45 -25.37 34.42
N ALA A 254 10.23 -24.99 33.41
CA ALA A 254 11.59 -25.51 33.22
C ALA A 254 12.53 -25.11 34.37
N GLU A 255 12.45 -23.85 34.84
CA GLU A 255 13.20 -23.39 36.02
C GLU A 255 12.79 -24.13 37.29
N LYS A 256 11.49 -24.38 37.49
CA LYS A 256 10.98 -25.19 38.61
C LYS A 256 11.48 -26.63 38.54
N ASP A 257 11.47 -27.25 37.37
CA ASP A 257 12.00 -28.61 37.19
C ASP A 257 13.52 -28.67 37.43
N GLU A 258 14.27 -27.62 37.08
CA GLU A 258 15.68 -27.52 37.46
C GLU A 258 15.86 -27.29 38.96
N ALA A 259 15.08 -26.41 39.59
CA ALA A 259 15.12 -26.20 41.04
C ALA A 259 14.79 -27.49 41.81
N PHE A 260 13.79 -28.26 41.36
CA PHE A 260 13.49 -29.59 41.90
C PHE A 260 14.65 -30.57 41.70
N ARG A 261 15.35 -30.55 40.55
CA ARG A 261 16.54 -31.39 40.32
C ARG A 261 17.69 -31.00 41.25
N ARG A 262 18.07 -29.73 41.32
CA ARG A 262 19.12 -29.22 42.23
C ARG A 262 18.81 -29.59 43.68
N GLY A 263 17.54 -29.44 44.07
CA GLY A 263 17.02 -29.78 45.39
C GLY A 263 16.94 -31.28 45.72
N LYS A 264 17.37 -32.21 44.86
CA LYS A 264 17.44 -33.66 45.20
C LYS A 264 18.64 -34.03 46.07
N GLU A 265 19.73 -33.27 46.00
CA GLU A 265 20.96 -33.54 46.78
C GLU A 265 20.94 -32.77 48.11
N GLU A 266 21.24 -33.44 49.24
CA GLU A 266 21.21 -32.79 50.56
C GLU A 266 22.29 -31.69 50.69
N ALA A 267 23.44 -31.84 50.02
CA ALA A 267 24.49 -30.82 49.99
C ALA A 267 23.97 -29.49 49.41
N ASN A 268 23.27 -29.54 48.28
CA ASN A 268 22.67 -28.34 47.67
C ASN A 268 21.57 -27.76 48.58
N ARG A 269 20.76 -28.61 49.22
CA ARG A 269 19.75 -28.15 50.20
C ARG A 269 20.38 -27.50 51.43
N ALA A 270 21.53 -27.97 51.91
CA ALA A 270 22.25 -27.39 53.02
C ALA A 270 22.81 -25.99 52.67
N ILE A 271 23.46 -25.86 51.51
CA ILE A 271 24.01 -24.60 51.01
C ILE A 271 22.91 -23.52 50.88
N GLU A 272 21.73 -23.87 50.35
CA GLU A 272 20.63 -22.90 50.23
C GLU A 272 20.00 -22.52 51.59
N ARG A 273 20.01 -23.40 52.60
CA ARG A 273 19.60 -23.06 53.98
C ARG A 273 20.58 -22.10 54.66
N GLU A 274 21.89 -22.28 54.45
CA GLU A 274 22.93 -21.37 54.95
C GLU A 274 22.87 -20.01 54.26
N ARG A 275 22.54 -19.97 52.96
CA ARG A 275 22.23 -18.72 52.24
C ARG A 275 21.01 -17.98 52.79
N ALA A 276 19.92 -18.71 53.07
CA ALA A 276 18.69 -18.12 53.59
C ALA A 276 18.88 -17.46 54.98
N SER A 277 19.85 -17.93 55.77
CA SER A 277 20.19 -17.38 57.09
C SER A 277 21.16 -16.18 57.04
N GLN A 278 21.53 -15.70 55.84
CA GLN A 278 22.30 -14.47 55.62
C GLN A 278 21.48 -13.30 55.07
N TYR A 279 20.17 -13.47 54.84
CA TYR A 279 19.28 -12.34 54.55
C TYR A 279 18.86 -11.63 55.85
N PRO A 280 18.91 -10.28 55.91
CA PRO A 280 18.53 -9.49 57.08
C PRO A 280 17.00 -9.40 57.29
#